data_AF-A0A7V3BLX4-F1
#
_entry.id   AF-A0A7V3BLX4-F1
#
_cell.length_a   1.000
_cell.length_b   1.000
_cell.length_c   1.000
_cell.angle_alpha   90.00
_cell.angle_beta   90.00
_cell.angle_gamma   90.00
#
_symmetry.space_group_name_H-M   'P 1'
#
loop_
_entity.id
_entity.type
_entity.pdbx_description
1 polymer ?
#
loop_
_entity_poly.entity_id
_entity_poly.type
_entity_poly.pdbx_seq_one_letter_code
_entity_poly.pdbx_strand_id
1 'polypeptide(L)'
;MSEPVHVLVVDDNPRMVALVERWLVRAGYRVTGATSVQEALQALTAQPFDWVIADLRLPMGDGFDILACARAHQPQARVVIMTAFGSEVIRQRALAQGAYAFLSKPFSGEALLDVLT
;
A
#
# COMPACT_ATOMS: atom_id res chain seq x y z
N MET A 1 -5.22 -18.60 -18.01
CA MET A 1 -5.79 -18.03 -16.78
C MET A 1 -4.79 -16.98 -16.32
N SER A 2 -5.18 -15.71 -16.32
CA SER A 2 -4.31 -14.63 -15.82
C SER A 2 -4.05 -14.86 -14.33
N GLU A 3 -2.82 -14.72 -13.86
CA GLU A 3 -2.53 -14.80 -12.42
C GLU A 3 -3.31 -13.70 -11.67
N PRO A 4 -3.81 -13.98 -10.46
CA PRO A 4 -4.52 -12.98 -9.67
C PRO A 4 -3.56 -11.85 -9.28
N VAL A 5 -4.03 -10.61 -9.45
CA VAL A 5 -3.30 -9.39 -9.10
C VAL A 5 -2.84 -9.47 -7.64
N HIS A 6 -1.55 -9.25 -7.39
CA HIS A 6 -0.93 -9.41 -6.08
C HIS A 6 -0.67 -8.05 -5.43
N VAL A 7 -1.24 -7.85 -4.25
CA VAL A 7 -1.17 -6.62 -3.47
C VAL A 7 -0.38 -6.81 -2.17
N LEU A 8 0.57 -5.93 -1.89
CA LEU A 8 1.20 -5.78 -0.59
C LEU A 8 0.43 -4.73 0.23
N VAL A 9 -0.01 -5.08 1.43
CA VAL A 9 -0.72 -4.17 2.36
C VAL A 9 0.14 -3.96 3.59
N VAL A 10 0.44 -2.70 3.93
CA VAL A 10 1.34 -2.34 5.04
C VAL A 10 0.66 -1.38 5.99
N ASP A 11 0.50 -1.78 7.24
CA ASP A 11 -0.06 -0.95 8.32
C ASP A 11 0.39 -1.50 9.67
N ASP A 12 0.82 -0.65 10.61
CA ASP A 12 1.24 -1.09 11.95
C ASP A 12 0.08 -1.64 12.78
N ASN A 13 -1.16 -1.32 12.41
CA ASN A 13 -2.34 -1.91 12.99
C ASN A 13 -2.72 -3.22 12.27
N PRO A 14 -2.50 -4.40 12.87
CA PRO A 14 -2.83 -5.69 12.24
C PRO A 14 -4.33 -5.84 11.94
N ARG A 15 -5.20 -5.11 12.64
CA ARG A 15 -6.64 -5.11 12.33
C ARG A 15 -6.95 -4.37 11.04
N MET A 16 -6.19 -3.33 10.71
CA MET A 16 -6.31 -2.60 9.45
C MET A 16 -5.81 -3.47 8.30
N VAL A 17 -4.64 -4.10 8.44
CA VAL A 17 -4.11 -5.06 7.46
C VAL A 17 -5.15 -6.16 7.17
N ALA A 18 -5.68 -6.81 8.21
CA ALA A 18 -6.67 -7.87 8.06
C ALA A 18 -8.00 -7.38 7.46
N LEU A 19 -8.39 -6.11 7.71
CA LEU A 19 -9.60 -5.53 7.13
C LEU A 19 -9.45 -5.32 5.62
N VAL A 20 -8.35 -4.68 5.22
CA VAL A 20 -8.02 -4.43 3.81
C VAL A 20 -7.83 -5.75 3.07
N GLU A 21 -7.10 -6.71 3.65
CA GLU A 21 -6.92 -8.04 3.10
C GLU A 21 -8.26 -8.72 2.81
N ARG A 22 -9.22 -8.69 3.76
CA ARG A 22 -10.55 -9.27 3.54
C ARG A 22 -11.29 -8.62 2.37
N TRP A 23 -11.20 -7.30 2.20
CA TRP A 23 -11.84 -6.60 1.08
C TRP A 23 -11.23 -7.02 -0.27
N LEU A 24 -9.90 -7.05 -0.35
CA LEU A 24 -9.17 -7.38 -1.57
C LEU A 24 -9.31 -8.86 -1.96
N VAL A 25 -9.19 -9.79 -1.00
CA VAL A 25 -9.40 -11.21 -1.26
C VAL A 25 -10.82 -11.48 -1.78
N ARG A 26 -11.83 -10.80 -1.22
CA ARG A 26 -13.22 -10.92 -1.70
C ARG A 26 -13.41 -10.37 -3.12
N ALA A 27 -12.58 -9.44 -3.56
CA ALA A 27 -12.55 -8.92 -4.92
C ALA A 27 -11.65 -9.73 -5.88
N GLY A 28 -11.02 -10.83 -5.41
CA GLY A 28 -10.24 -11.74 -6.24
C GLY A 28 -8.74 -11.45 -6.30
N TYR A 29 -8.23 -10.54 -5.47
CA TYR A 29 -6.80 -10.24 -5.38
C TYR A 29 -6.08 -11.26 -4.48
N ARG A 30 -4.80 -11.50 -4.77
CA ARG A 30 -3.86 -12.12 -3.83
C ARG A 30 -3.28 -11.03 -2.94
N VAL A 31 -3.16 -11.29 -1.64
CA VAL A 31 -2.68 -10.26 -0.68
C VAL A 31 -1.50 -10.80 0.12
N THR A 32 -0.53 -9.93 0.40
CA THR A 32 0.49 -10.13 1.43
C THR A 32 0.37 -8.97 2.43
N GLY A 33 0.19 -9.29 3.71
CA GLY A 33 0.16 -8.31 4.78
C GLY A 33 1.54 -8.12 5.41
N ALA A 34 1.86 -6.87 5.78
CA ALA A 34 3.03 -6.51 6.56
C ALA A 34 2.62 -5.49 7.65
N THR A 35 3.22 -5.61 8.83
CA THR A 35 2.93 -4.74 9.98
C THR A 35 4.08 -3.81 10.35
N SER A 36 5.14 -3.81 9.54
CA SER A 36 6.29 -2.94 9.72
C SER A 36 6.92 -2.57 8.37
N VAL A 37 7.67 -1.46 8.35
CA VAL A 37 8.48 -1.09 7.18
C VAL A 37 9.45 -2.22 6.82
N GLN A 38 10.09 -2.83 7.82
CA GLN A 38 11.06 -3.91 7.59
C GLN A 38 10.42 -5.11 6.87
N GLU A 39 9.25 -5.57 7.32
CA GLU A 39 8.50 -6.65 6.65
C GLU A 39 8.12 -6.27 5.22
N ALA A 40 7.68 -5.03 5.01
CA ALA A 40 7.31 -4.54 3.68
C ALA A 40 8.51 -4.52 2.73
N LEU A 41 9.66 -4.01 3.18
CA LEU A 41 10.89 -3.97 2.39
C LEU A 41 11.39 -5.39 2.06
N GLN A 42 11.37 -6.30 3.04
CA GLN A 42 11.72 -7.70 2.81
C GLN A 42 10.81 -8.34 1.76
N ALA A 43 9.50 -8.13 1.86
CA ALA A 43 8.54 -8.62 0.88
C ALA A 43 8.80 -8.06 -0.53
N LEU A 44 9.03 -6.75 -0.65
CA LEU A 44 9.36 -6.06 -1.91
C LEU A 44 10.66 -6.58 -2.55
N THR A 45 11.59 -7.10 -1.78
CA THR A 45 12.80 -7.72 -2.34
C THR A 45 12.64 -9.20 -2.66
N ALA A 46 11.66 -9.89 -2.06
CA ALA A 46 11.49 -11.33 -2.17
C ALA A 46 10.62 -11.74 -3.36
N GLN A 47 9.59 -10.95 -3.71
CA GLN A 47 8.63 -11.30 -4.77
C GLN A 47 8.00 -10.04 -5.40
N PRO A 48 7.53 -10.11 -6.66
CA PRO A 48 6.87 -8.99 -7.32
C PRO A 48 5.45 -8.75 -6.78
N PHE A 49 5.01 -7.50 -6.84
CA PHE A 49 3.65 -7.05 -6.57
C PHE A 49 3.16 -6.13 -7.69
N ASP A 50 1.86 -6.18 -7.97
CA ASP A 50 1.21 -5.23 -8.88
C ASP A 50 0.86 -3.93 -8.17
N TRP A 51 0.50 -4.05 -6.88
CA TRP A 51 0.09 -2.93 -6.04
C TRP A 51 0.75 -2.99 -4.66
N VAL A 52 1.08 -1.82 -4.13
CA VAL A 52 1.52 -1.64 -2.75
C VAL A 52 0.60 -0.62 -2.11
N ILE A 53 -0.06 -0.98 -1.02
CA ILE A 53 -0.89 -0.08 -0.23
C ILE A 53 -0.19 0.08 1.12
N ALA A 54 0.32 1.27 1.42
CA ALA A 54 1.13 1.48 2.61
C ALA A 54 0.59 2.64 3.46
N ASP A 55 0.51 2.42 4.78
CA ASP A 55 0.30 3.53 5.69
C ASP A 55 1.51 4.47 5.71
N LEU A 56 1.25 5.77 5.76
CA LEU A 56 2.31 6.77 5.80
C LEU A 56 3.05 6.81 7.14
N ARG A 57 2.34 6.59 8.26
CA ARG A 57 2.83 6.83 9.62
C ARG A 57 3.02 5.50 10.32
N LEU A 58 4.21 4.92 10.18
CA LEU A 58 4.57 3.71 10.90
C LEU A 58 5.44 4.06 12.13
N PRO A 59 5.34 3.33 13.27
CA PRO A 59 6.06 3.66 14.50
C PRO A 59 7.58 3.74 14.37
N MET A 60 8.16 3.03 13.40
CA MET A 60 9.61 2.88 13.20
C MET A 60 10.05 3.16 11.75
N GLY A 61 9.28 3.95 11.00
CA GLY A 61 9.65 4.36 9.63
C GLY A 61 8.53 5.13 8.91
N ASP A 62 8.78 5.53 7.68
CA ASP A 62 7.84 6.34 6.89
C ASP A 62 7.32 5.52 5.69
N GLY A 63 6.03 5.66 5.34
CA GLY A 63 5.50 5.09 4.11
C GLY A 63 6.22 5.61 2.85
N PHE A 64 6.91 6.74 2.93
CA PHE A 64 7.83 7.19 1.88
C PHE A 64 9.03 6.26 1.67
N ASP A 65 9.51 5.55 2.69
CA ASP A 65 10.61 4.58 2.54
C ASP A 65 10.14 3.37 1.71
N ILE A 66 8.91 2.92 1.94
CA ILE A 66 8.25 1.85 1.18
C ILE A 66 8.05 2.30 -0.27
N LEU A 67 7.55 3.53 -0.48
CA LEU A 67 7.41 4.12 -1.82
C LEU A 67 8.76 4.16 -2.55
N ALA A 68 9.81 4.68 -1.92
CA ALA A 68 11.13 4.77 -2.51
C ALA A 68 11.69 3.38 -2.87
N CYS A 69 11.54 2.40 -1.97
CA CYS A 69 11.96 1.02 -2.23
C CYS A 69 11.20 0.39 -3.39
N ALA A 70 9.87 0.52 -3.43
CA ALA A 70 9.05 0.02 -4.51
C ALA A 70 9.43 0.68 -5.85
N ARG A 71 9.65 1.99 -5.88
CA ARG A 71 10.11 2.69 -7.10
C ARG A 71 11.48 2.21 -7.58
N ALA A 72 12.39 1.85 -6.66
CA ALA A 72 13.73 1.38 -6.99
C ALA A 72 13.78 -0.08 -7.45
N HIS A 73 13.01 -0.98 -6.82
CA HIS A 73 13.10 -2.44 -7.05
C HIS A 73 11.94 -2.99 -7.88
N GLN A 74 10.78 -2.35 -7.84
CA GLN A 74 9.57 -2.77 -8.53
C GLN A 74 8.88 -1.58 -9.22
N PRO A 75 9.52 -0.93 -10.20
CA PRO A 75 9.02 0.31 -10.80
C PRO A 75 7.65 0.18 -11.50
N GLN A 76 7.21 -1.06 -11.79
CA GLN A 76 5.90 -1.37 -12.35
C GLN A 76 4.79 -1.45 -11.29
N ALA A 77 5.14 -1.67 -10.02
CA ALA A 77 4.19 -1.71 -8.93
C ALA A 77 3.61 -0.31 -8.68
N ARG A 78 2.29 -0.23 -8.57
CA ARG A 78 1.58 1.02 -8.26
C ARG A 78 1.45 1.17 -6.75
N VAL A 79 1.95 2.28 -6.23
CA VAL A 79 1.95 2.54 -4.78
C VAL A 79 0.81 3.48 -4.40
N VAL A 80 -0.07 3.03 -3.51
CA VAL A 80 -1.13 3.81 -2.89
C VAL A 80 -0.73 4.12 -1.46
N ILE A 81 -0.69 5.39 -1.10
CA ILE A 81 -0.46 5.81 0.29
C ILE A 81 -1.81 5.95 0.99
N MET A 82 -1.94 5.31 2.16
CA MET A 82 -3.07 5.52 3.07
C MET A 82 -2.61 6.24 4.33
N THR A 83 -3.42 7.14 4.90
CA THR A 83 -3.05 7.77 6.18
C THR A 83 -4.23 8.46 6.87
N ALA A 84 -4.22 8.48 8.20
CA ALA A 84 -5.13 9.30 9.01
C ALA A 84 -4.70 10.79 9.09
N PHE A 85 -3.47 11.11 8.67
CA PHE A 85 -2.89 12.46 8.77
C PHE A 85 -2.69 13.11 7.40
N GLY A 86 -3.71 13.00 6.54
CA GLY A 86 -3.64 13.56 5.19
C GLY A 86 -3.75 15.08 5.20
N SER A 87 -2.64 15.76 5.02
CA SER A 87 -2.63 17.16 4.60
C SER A 87 -2.42 17.26 3.09
N GLU A 88 -2.87 18.36 2.49
CA GLU A 88 -2.65 18.60 1.05
C GLU A 88 -1.15 18.61 0.71
N VAL A 89 -0.31 19.12 1.61
CA VAL A 89 1.15 19.11 1.46
C VAL A 89 1.71 17.68 1.41
N ILE A 90 1.24 16.80 2.29
CA ILE A 90 1.67 15.40 2.33
C ILE A 90 1.21 14.67 1.06
N ARG A 91 -0.03 14.90 0.63
CA ARG A 91 -0.59 14.34 -0.60
C ARG A 91 0.25 14.74 -1.81
N GLN A 92 0.55 16.04 -1.96
CA GLN A 92 1.38 16.54 -3.05
C GLN A 92 2.78 15.94 -3.02
N ARG A 93 3.38 15.82 -1.83
CA ARG A 93 4.68 15.15 -1.66
C ARG A 93 4.65 13.70 -2.13
N ALA A 94 3.63 12.92 -1.74
CA ALA A 94 3.50 11.53 -2.15
C ALA A 94 3.38 11.38 -3.67
N LEU A 95 2.52 12.18 -4.30
CA LEU A 95 2.35 12.17 -5.76
C LEU A 95 3.64 12.59 -6.47
N ALA A 96 4.35 13.62 -5.98
CA ALA A 96 5.62 14.06 -6.54
C ALA A 96 6.73 13.00 -6.43
N GLN A 97 6.66 12.11 -5.44
CA GLN A 97 7.58 10.98 -5.27
C GLN A 97 7.17 9.72 -6.05
N GLY A 98 6.08 9.79 -6.83
CA GLY A 98 5.64 8.71 -7.70
C GLY A 98 4.64 7.75 -7.06
N ALA A 99 3.95 8.15 -5.99
CA ALA A 99 2.74 7.43 -5.56
C ALA A 99 1.68 7.53 -6.66
N TYR A 100 1.01 6.41 -6.94
CA TYR A 100 -0.09 6.34 -7.89
C TYR A 100 -1.33 7.07 -7.36
N ALA A 101 -1.64 6.87 -6.08
CA ALA A 101 -2.79 7.49 -5.43
C ALA A 101 -2.56 7.71 -3.94
N PHE A 102 -3.46 8.47 -3.34
CA PHE A 102 -3.47 8.81 -1.92
C PHE A 102 -4.88 8.68 -1.37
N LEU A 103 -5.04 7.96 -0.26
CA LEU A 103 -6.33 7.66 0.37
C LEU A 103 -6.32 8.06 1.85
N SER A 104 -7.17 9.02 2.21
CA SER A 104 -7.30 9.47 3.61
C SER A 104 -8.17 8.51 4.42
N LYS A 105 -7.73 8.16 5.63
CA LYS A 105 -8.55 7.41 6.60
C LYS A 105 -9.53 8.37 7.31
N PRO A 106 -10.76 7.93 7.62
CA PRO A 106 -11.33 6.61 7.32
C PRO A 106 -11.78 6.49 5.85
N PHE A 107 -11.66 5.28 5.28
CA PHE A 107 -12.13 4.94 3.93
C PHE A 107 -12.92 3.63 3.93
N SER A 108 -13.77 3.42 2.93
CA SER A 108 -14.51 2.17 2.73
C SER A 108 -13.75 1.19 1.82
N GLY A 109 -14.14 -0.08 1.85
CA GLY A 109 -13.61 -1.07 0.90
C GLY A 109 -13.91 -0.72 -0.56
N GLU A 110 -15.07 -0.11 -0.83
CA GLU A 110 -15.44 0.38 -2.17
C GLU A 110 -14.47 1.48 -2.64
N ALA A 111 -14.24 2.51 -1.81
CA ALA A 111 -13.32 3.59 -2.13
C ALA A 111 -11.88 3.09 -2.36
N LEU A 112 -11.47 2.04 -1.65
CA LEU A 112 -10.18 1.40 -1.89
C LEU A 112 -10.16 0.67 -3.25
N LEU A 113 -11.20 -0.11 -3.55
CA LEU A 113 -11.27 -0.87 -4.80
C LEU A 113 -11.34 0.04 -6.03
N ASP A 114 -12.04 1.17 -5.94
CA ASP A 114 -12.10 2.17 -7.02
C ASP A 114 -10.70 2.68 -7.41
N VAL A 115 -9.79 2.81 -6.45
CA VAL A 115 -8.39 3.21 -6.69
C VAL A 115 -7.57 2.13 -7.40
N LEU A 116 -7.95 0.85 -7.27
CA LEU A 116 -7.22 -0.30 -7.82
C LEU A 116 -7.71 -0.74 -9.20
N THR A 117 -8.50 0.11 -9.87
CA THR A 117 -9.09 -0.13 -11.20
C THR A 117 -8.20 0.44 -12.30
#